data_AF-A0AAD7RH97-F1
#
_entry.id   AF-A0AAD7RH97-F1
#
_cell.length_a   1.000
_cell.length_b   1.000
_cell.length_c   1.000
_cell.angle_alpha   90.00
_cell.angle_beta   90.00
_cell.angle_gamma   90.00
#
_symmetry.space_group_name_H-M   'P 1'
#
loop_
_entity.id
_entity.type
_entity.pdbx_description
1 polymer ?
#
loop_
_entity_poly.entity_id
_entity_poly.type
_entity_poly.pdbx_seq_one_letter_code
_entity_poly.pdbx_strand_id
1 'polypeptide(L)'
;MALNGFVLVVTAEGVIFYSSHTIQDYLGFHQTDVMHQSVFELIHTEDQQEFRRNLHWALNPPACVSEEAPTDGEQEMTSSSLVTYDPEHLPPENSSFLERNFVCRFRCLLDNSSGFLALSLQGRLKFLHGQNRHLEGGGQVPPQLALFAIATPLQPPPSWRSAPRT
;
A
#
# COMPACT_ATOMS: atom_id res chain seq x y z
N MET A 1 -18.63 16.50 -7.74
CA MET A 1 -18.67 15.49 -6.67
C MET A 1 -17.26 15.40 -6.13
N ALA A 2 -17.03 15.82 -4.88
CA ALA A 2 -15.72 15.67 -4.27
C ALA A 2 -15.54 14.20 -3.87
N LEU A 3 -14.36 13.64 -4.09
CA LEU A 3 -14.01 12.32 -3.56
C LEU A 3 -13.97 12.46 -2.03
N ASN A 4 -14.71 11.64 -1.28
CA ASN A 4 -14.67 11.67 0.20
C ASN A 4 -13.42 10.93 0.72
N GLY A 5 -12.26 11.15 0.12
CA GLY A 5 -11.04 10.44 0.45
C GLY A 5 -9.87 10.92 -0.40
N PHE A 6 -8.78 10.17 -0.36
CA PHE A 6 -7.59 10.42 -1.17
C PHE A 6 -7.23 9.19 -2.00
N VAL A 7 -6.60 9.42 -3.14
CA VAL A 7 -6.09 8.36 -4.01
C VAL A 7 -4.73 7.91 -3.48
N LEU A 8 -4.50 6.61 -3.42
CA LEU A 8 -3.25 6.00 -3.01
C LEU A 8 -2.87 4.88 -3.98
N VAL A 9 -1.62 4.89 -4.43
CA VAL A 9 -1.02 3.84 -5.26
C VAL A 9 0.20 3.29 -4.54
N VAL A 10 0.17 2.00 -4.22
CA VAL A 10 1.24 1.33 -3.46
C VAL A 10 1.75 0.12 -4.25
N THR A 11 3.06 -0.01 -4.42
CA THR A 11 3.67 -1.16 -5.11
C THR A 11 3.59 -2.44 -4.27
N ALA A 12 3.87 -3.60 -4.88
CA ALA A 12 3.92 -4.89 -4.18
C ALA A 12 4.91 -4.92 -3.00
N GLU A 13 5.97 -4.10 -3.06
CA GLU A 13 6.96 -3.94 -1.99
C GLU A 13 6.45 -3.08 -0.82
N GLY A 14 5.29 -2.45 -0.96
CA GLY A 14 4.75 -1.51 0.02
C GLY A 14 5.28 -0.09 -0.11
N VAL A 15 5.82 0.30 -1.28
CA VAL A 15 6.28 1.66 -1.53
C VAL A 15 5.13 2.50 -2.10
N ILE A 16 4.93 3.71 -1.56
CA ILE A 16 3.92 4.65 -2.06
C ILE A 16 4.43 5.24 -3.38
N PHE A 17 3.87 4.79 -4.49
CA PHE A 17 4.20 5.29 -5.82
C PHE A 17 3.48 6.61 -6.11
N TYR A 18 2.24 6.74 -5.65
CA TYR A 18 1.44 7.95 -5.81
C TYR A 18 0.48 8.14 -4.64
N SER A 19 0.28 9.39 -4.23
CA SER A 19 -0.78 9.81 -3.33
C SER A 19 -1.36 11.13 -3.84
N SER A 20 -2.66 11.39 -3.69
CA SER A 20 -3.21 12.72 -4.02
C SER A 20 -2.91 13.75 -2.92
N HIS A 21 -2.83 15.03 -3.29
CA HIS A 21 -2.58 16.14 -2.35
C HIS A 21 -3.61 16.19 -1.19
N THR A 22 -4.82 15.69 -1.41
CA THR A 22 -5.88 15.61 -0.40
C THR A 22 -5.52 14.72 0.80
N ILE A 23 -4.47 13.89 0.74
CA ILE A 23 -3.99 13.13 1.91
C ILE A 23 -3.68 14.04 3.11
N GLN A 24 -3.23 15.27 2.84
CA GLN A 24 -2.97 16.26 3.88
C GLN A 24 -4.23 16.63 4.66
N ASP A 25 -5.38 16.71 4.00
CA ASP A 25 -6.65 17.07 4.64
C ASP A 25 -7.19 15.94 5.54
N TYR A 26 -6.78 14.69 5.28
CA TYR A 26 -7.24 13.51 6.02
C TYR A 26 -6.26 13.05 7.10
N LEU A 27 -4.96 13.05 6.80
CA LEU A 27 -3.92 12.51 7.69
C LEU A 27 -2.93 13.56 8.19
N GLY A 28 -2.91 14.76 7.60
CA GLY A 28 -1.98 15.84 7.98
C GLY A 28 -0.58 15.72 7.40
N PHE A 29 -0.30 14.71 6.56
CA PHE A 29 0.99 14.58 5.87
C PHE A 29 0.99 15.32 4.54
N HIS A 30 2.10 15.97 4.20
CA HIS A 30 2.28 16.48 2.84
C HIS A 30 2.54 15.34 1.88
N GLN A 31 2.03 15.47 0.65
CA GLN A 31 2.25 14.50 -0.43
C GLN A 31 3.74 14.22 -0.61
N THR A 32 4.60 15.24 -0.57
CA THR A 32 6.06 15.10 -0.73
C THR A 32 6.71 14.22 0.33
N ASP A 33 6.14 14.16 1.53
CA ASP A 33 6.72 13.45 2.67
C ASP A 33 6.37 11.96 2.63
N VAL A 34 5.28 11.60 1.95
CA VAL A 34 4.81 10.20 1.84
C VAL A 34 5.23 9.52 0.55
N MET A 35 5.50 10.29 -0.50
CA MET A 35 5.86 9.75 -1.81
C MET A 35 7.21 9.03 -1.75
N HIS A 36 7.29 7.86 -2.39
CA HIS A 36 8.45 6.97 -2.40
C HIS A 36 8.85 6.39 -1.03
N GLN A 37 8.07 6.65 0.03
CA GLN A 37 8.27 6.05 1.34
C GLN A 37 7.52 4.73 1.48
N SER A 38 7.91 3.97 2.50
CA SER A 38 7.22 2.74 2.88
C SER A 38 5.87 3.07 3.51
N VAL A 39 4.78 2.52 2.96
CA VAL A 39 3.43 2.68 3.50
C VAL A 39 3.32 2.12 4.93
N PHE A 40 4.18 1.17 5.30
CA PHE A 40 4.16 0.54 6.63
C PHE A 40 4.55 1.50 7.75
N GLU A 41 5.26 2.60 7.46
CA GLU A 41 5.55 3.65 8.44
C GLU A 41 4.30 4.46 8.80
N LEU A 42 3.36 4.53 7.86
CA LEU A 42 2.08 5.19 8.04
C LEU A 42 1.02 4.26 8.60
N ILE A 43 1.21 2.93 8.61
CA ILE A 43 0.19 1.97 9.03
C ILE A 43 0.44 1.51 10.47
N HIS A 44 -0.63 1.34 11.25
CA HIS A 44 -0.56 0.73 12.58
C HIS A 44 0.05 -0.68 12.50
N THR A 45 0.97 -1.03 13.41
CA THR A 45 1.76 -2.27 13.36
C THR A 45 0.92 -3.55 13.23
N GLU A 46 -0.22 -3.60 13.92
CA GLU A 46 -1.19 -4.71 13.84
C GLU A 46 -1.80 -4.89 12.44
N ASP A 47 -1.99 -3.80 11.69
CA ASP A 47 -2.65 -3.83 10.37
C ASP A 47 -1.63 -4.05 9.23
N GLN A 48 -0.32 -3.96 9.51
CA GLN A 48 0.72 -4.10 8.49
C GLN A 48 0.72 -5.48 7.83
N GLN A 49 0.47 -6.55 8.60
CA GLN A 49 0.43 -7.91 8.06
C GLN A 49 -0.75 -8.08 7.10
N GLU A 50 -1.92 -7.54 7.46
CA GLU A 50 -3.09 -7.56 6.59
C GLU A 50 -2.88 -6.71 5.33
N PHE A 51 -2.22 -5.56 5.45
CA PHE A 51 -1.89 -4.74 4.29
C PHE A 51 -0.94 -5.47 3.33
N ARG A 52 0.12 -6.12 3.85
CA ARG A 52 1.04 -6.96 3.05
C ARG A 52 0.29 -8.06 2.31
N ARG A 53 -0.63 -8.73 3.01
CA ARG A 53 -1.49 -9.76 2.42
C ARG A 53 -2.30 -9.19 1.25
N ASN A 54 -2.92 -8.02 1.43
CA ASN A 54 -3.72 -7.36 0.41
C ASN A 54 -2.88 -6.88 -0.80
N LEU A 55 -1.59 -6.57 -0.63
CA LEU A 55 -0.70 -6.24 -1.74
C LEU A 55 -0.32 -7.46 -2.60
N HIS A 56 -0.37 -8.67 -2.04
CA HIS A 56 -0.09 -9.88 -2.78
C HIS A 56 -1.26 -10.26 -3.70
N TRP A 57 -0.98 -10.63 -4.95
CA TRP A 57 -2.01 -11.04 -5.92
C TRP A 57 -2.88 -12.18 -5.39
N ALA A 58 -2.28 -13.20 -4.76
CA ALA A 58 -2.98 -14.36 -4.23
C ALA A 58 -3.44 -14.23 -2.77
N LEU A 59 -3.29 -13.05 -2.13
CA LEU A 59 -3.49 -12.89 -0.68
C LEU A 59 -2.64 -13.86 0.18
N ASN A 60 -1.58 -14.42 -0.39
CA ASN A 60 -0.67 -15.37 0.24
C ASN A 60 0.77 -14.91 0.00
N PRO A 61 1.25 -13.85 0.70
CA PRO A 61 2.66 -13.51 0.63
C PRO A 61 3.47 -14.71 1.12
N PRO A 62 4.61 -15.06 0.50
CA PRO A 62 5.49 -16.07 1.06
C PRO A 62 5.79 -15.65 2.51
N ALA A 63 5.51 -16.55 3.45
CA ALA A 63 5.81 -16.29 4.85
C ALA A 63 7.29 -15.92 4.94
N CYS A 64 7.60 -14.74 5.46
CA CYS A 64 8.94 -14.47 5.95
C CYS A 64 9.23 -15.56 6.98
N VAL A 65 10.09 -16.49 6.61
CA VAL A 65 10.60 -17.54 7.50
C VAL A 65 11.31 -16.85 8.65
N SER A 66 10.61 -16.71 9.78
CA SER A 66 11.24 -16.52 11.08
C SER A 66 11.86 -17.86 11.48
N GLU A 67 13.18 -17.91 11.33
CA GLU A 67 14.19 -18.76 11.97
C GLU A 67 13.70 -19.92 12.87
N GLU A 68 13.88 -21.16 12.40
CA GLU A 68 14.46 -22.27 13.19
C GLU A 68 14.87 -23.46 12.30
N ALA A 69 16.15 -23.53 11.92
CA ALA A 69 16.98 -24.75 11.89
C ALA A 69 18.39 -24.45 11.30
N PRO A 70 19.46 -25.06 11.83
CA PRO A 70 20.85 -24.73 11.50
C PRO A 70 21.36 -25.55 10.32
N THR A 71 22.19 -24.98 9.44
CA THR A 71 23.54 -25.48 9.07
C THR A 71 24.14 -24.70 7.89
N ASP A 72 25.46 -24.52 8.00
CA ASP A 72 26.45 -23.99 7.06
C ASP A 72 26.08 -23.90 5.57
N GLY A 73 26.37 -22.73 5.00
CA GLY A 73 26.42 -22.53 3.55
C GLY A 73 26.17 -21.09 3.15
N GLU A 74 27.22 -20.28 3.20
CA GLU A 74 27.41 -19.02 2.45
C GLU A 74 26.55 -18.91 1.17
N GLN A 75 25.41 -18.22 1.27
CA GLN A 75 24.68 -17.67 0.13
C GLN A 75 24.27 -16.24 0.45
N GLU A 76 24.87 -15.29 -0.28
CA GLU A 76 24.49 -13.88 -0.29
C GLU A 76 23.00 -13.73 -0.67
N MET A 77 22.14 -13.61 0.33
CA MET A 77 20.74 -13.22 0.11
C MET A 77 20.67 -11.72 -0.15
N THR A 78 20.77 -11.37 -1.42
CA THR A 78 20.32 -10.08 -1.94
C THR A 78 18.81 -9.96 -1.72
N SER A 79 18.44 -9.40 -0.57
CA SER A 79 17.06 -9.11 -0.18
C SER A 79 16.52 -7.93 -0.97
N SER A 80 16.13 -8.18 -2.22
CA SER A 80 15.14 -7.38 -2.92
C SER A 80 14.17 -8.34 -3.58
N SER A 81 13.09 -8.64 -2.87
CA SER A 81 11.99 -9.51 -3.28
C SER A 81 11.24 -8.91 -4.47
N LEU A 82 11.88 -8.81 -5.64
CA LEU A 82 11.21 -8.59 -6.91
C LEU A 82 10.47 -9.88 -7.23
N VAL A 83 9.23 -9.99 -6.76
CA VAL A 83 8.35 -11.09 -7.13
C VAL A 83 8.05 -10.91 -8.62
N THR A 84 8.80 -11.63 -9.45
CA THR A 84 8.55 -11.67 -10.90
C THR A 84 7.33 -12.57 -11.08
N TYR A 85 6.17 -11.95 -11.27
CA TYR A 85 4.93 -12.69 -11.50
C TYR A 85 4.91 -13.21 -12.93
N ASP A 86 4.77 -14.52 -13.08
CA ASP A 86 4.58 -15.14 -14.38
C ASP A 86 3.18 -14.77 -14.92
N PRO A 87 3.08 -14.08 -16.08
CA PRO A 87 1.80 -13.64 -16.64
C PRO A 87 0.85 -14.80 -16.97
N GLU A 88 1.33 -16.04 -17.09
CA GLU A 88 0.47 -17.21 -17.37
C GLU A 88 -0.28 -17.71 -16.12
N HIS A 89 0.18 -17.39 -14.91
CA HIS A 89 -0.40 -17.88 -13.65
C HIS A 89 -1.32 -16.85 -12.97
N LEU A 90 -1.45 -15.66 -13.54
CA LEU A 90 -2.28 -14.61 -12.98
C LEU A 90 -3.69 -14.62 -13.61
N PRO A 91 -4.74 -14.41 -12.81
CA PRO A 91 -6.05 -14.09 -13.37
C PRO A 91 -5.92 -12.87 -14.30
N PRO A 92 -6.77 -12.74 -15.34
CA PRO A 92 -6.80 -11.54 -16.18
C PRO A 92 -6.81 -10.29 -15.30
N GLU A 93 -6.09 -9.22 -15.67
CA GLU A 93 -6.03 -7.96 -14.88
C GLU A 93 -7.43 -7.37 -14.58
N ASN A 94 -8.45 -7.79 -15.34
CA ASN A 94 -9.85 -7.45 -15.15
C ASN A 94 -10.66 -8.42 -14.27
N SER A 95 -10.01 -9.39 -13.63
CA SER A 95 -10.65 -10.33 -12.69
C SER A 95 -10.96 -9.67 -11.36
N SER A 96 -12.15 -9.94 -10.82
CA SER A 96 -12.55 -9.52 -9.47
C SER A 96 -11.59 -10.03 -8.38
N PHE A 97 -10.78 -11.05 -8.68
CA PHE A 97 -9.76 -11.57 -7.77
C PHE A 97 -8.69 -10.54 -7.36
N LEU A 98 -8.49 -9.49 -8.17
CA LEU A 98 -7.54 -8.42 -7.88
C LEU A 98 -8.19 -7.22 -7.17
N GLU A 99 -9.51 -7.25 -6.95
CA GLU A 99 -10.18 -6.23 -6.15
C GLU A 99 -9.77 -6.37 -4.68
N ARG A 100 -9.57 -5.22 -4.03
CA ARG A 100 -9.18 -5.13 -2.64
C ARG A 100 -10.13 -4.17 -1.95
N ASN A 101 -10.75 -4.65 -0.89
CA ASN A 101 -11.57 -3.84 0.01
C ASN A 101 -11.24 -4.28 1.43
N PHE A 102 -10.57 -3.42 2.18
CA PHE A 102 -10.19 -3.69 3.56
C PHE A 102 -10.11 -2.38 4.35
N VAL A 103 -10.10 -2.50 5.67
CA VAL A 103 -9.93 -1.37 6.57
C VAL A 103 -8.52 -1.39 7.14
N CYS A 104 -7.90 -0.23 7.24
CA CYS A 104 -6.55 -0.10 7.80
C CYS A 104 -6.42 1.22 8.54
N ARG A 105 -5.76 1.19 9.70
CA ARG A 105 -5.48 2.38 10.51
C ARG A 105 -4.19 3.03 10.04
N PHE A 106 -4.31 4.26 9.56
CA PHE A 106 -3.19 5.10 9.16
C PHE A 106 -2.87 6.09 10.27
N ARG A 107 -1.59 6.37 10.49
CA ARG A 107 -1.12 7.45 11.35
C ARG A 107 -1.76 8.75 10.87
N CYS A 108 -2.29 9.52 11.80
CA CYS A 108 -2.98 10.76 11.54
C CYS A 108 -2.44 11.83 12.48
N LEU A 109 -1.85 12.89 11.91
CA LEU A 109 -1.34 14.04 12.65
C LEU A 109 -2.47 15.01 13.06
N LEU A 110 -3.66 14.83 12.50
CA LEU A 110 -4.85 15.64 12.78
C LEU A 110 -5.71 15.08 13.92
N ASP A 111 -5.51 13.81 14.30
CA ASP A 111 -6.26 13.16 15.39
C ASP A 111 -5.55 13.34 16.74
N ASN A 112 -6.26 13.94 17.69
CA ASN A 112 -5.75 14.20 19.05
C ASN A 112 -6.04 13.07 20.04
N SER A 113 -6.65 11.96 19.59
CA SER A 113 -7.07 10.87 20.48
C SER A 113 -6.09 9.71 20.49
N SER A 114 -5.88 9.06 19.34
CA SER A 114 -5.06 7.86 19.18
C SER A 114 -3.84 8.11 18.28
N GLY A 115 -3.87 9.19 17.50
CA GLY A 115 -2.86 9.45 16.46
C GLY A 115 -3.04 8.55 15.23
N PHE A 116 -4.18 7.86 15.11
CA PHE A 116 -4.52 6.99 13.99
C PHE A 116 -5.95 7.25 13.49
N LEU A 117 -6.14 7.12 12.18
CA LEU A 117 -7.41 7.22 11.50
C LEU A 117 -7.68 5.93 10.73
N ALA A 118 -8.83 5.30 11.00
CA ALA A 118 -9.27 4.13 10.27
C ALA A 118 -9.81 4.52 8.89
N LEU A 119 -9.15 4.01 7.84
CA LEU A 119 -9.51 4.23 6.45
C LEU A 119 -10.02 2.91 5.84
N SER A 120 -11.11 2.98 5.08
CA SER A 120 -11.48 1.94 4.14
C SER A 120 -10.71 2.16 2.83
N LEU A 121 -9.87 1.20 2.46
CA LEU A 121 -9.17 1.17 1.19
C LEU A 121 -9.97 0.32 0.22
N GLN A 122 -10.49 0.95 -0.82
CA GLN A 122 -11.19 0.28 -1.89
C GLN A 122 -10.44 0.50 -3.20
N GLY A 123 -10.05 -0.59 -3.85
CA GLY A 123 -9.17 -0.52 -5.01
C GLY A 123 -8.98 -1.83 -5.75
N ARG A 124 -7.97 -1.84 -6.62
CA ARG A 124 -7.59 -3.00 -7.40
C ARG A 124 -6.07 -3.08 -7.56
N LEU A 125 -5.53 -4.28 -7.54
CA LEU A 125 -4.17 -4.56 -7.98
C LEU A 125 -4.09 -4.51 -9.51
N LYS A 126 -3.14 -3.74 -10.06
CA LYS A 126 -2.86 -3.63 -11.49
C LYS A 126 -1.35 -3.52 -11.74
N PHE A 127 -0.91 -3.84 -12.94
CA PHE A 127 0.50 -3.69 -13.29
C PHE A 127 0.89 -2.23 -13.54
N LEU A 128 1.95 -1.78 -12.86
CA LEU A 128 2.66 -0.54 -13.15
C LEU A 128 3.58 -0.78 -14.35
N HIS A 129 3.15 -0.29 -15.50
CA HIS A 129 3.94 -0.28 -16.73
C HIS A 129 4.83 0.98 -16.76
N GLY A 130 6.06 0.85 -17.24
CA GLY A 130 6.97 1.98 -17.42
C GLY A 130 7.84 2.36 -16.20
N GLN A 131 7.95 1.49 -15.19
CA GLN A 131 9.02 1.59 -14.19
C GLN A 131 10.36 1.39 -14.91
N ASN A 132 11.03 2.48 -15.27
CA ASN A 132 12.39 2.46 -15.81
C ASN A 132 13.41 2.18 -14.68
N ARG A 133 13.19 1.12 -13.90
CA ARG A 133 14.20 0.59 -12.99
C ARG A 133 15.14 -0.22 -13.88
N HIS A 134 16.30 0.33 -14.15
CA HIS A 134 17.36 -0.39 -14.82
C HIS A 134 17.94 -1.36 -13.79
N LEU A 135 17.80 -2.67 -14.01
CA LEU A 135 18.56 -3.64 -13.23
C LEU A 135 20.05 -3.31 -13.48
N GLU A 136 20.92 -3.42 -12.47
CA GLU A 136 22.37 -3.12 -12.59
C GLU A 136 23.10 -4.00 -13.66
N GLY A 137 22.38 -4.88 -14.37
CA GLY A 137 22.83 -5.63 -15.54
C GLY A 137 22.14 -5.29 -16.88
N GLY A 138 21.46 -4.14 -17.02
CA GLY A 138 20.90 -3.69 -18.30
C GLY A 138 19.58 -4.35 -18.74
N GLY A 139 18.96 -5.13 -17.85
CA GLY A 139 17.63 -5.71 -18.06
C GLY A 139 16.51 -4.72 -17.68
N GLN A 140 15.46 -4.65 -18.49
CA GLN A 140 14.22 -3.96 -18.09
C GLN A 140 13.57 -4.74 -16.95
N VAL A 141 13.29 -4.06 -15.83
CA VAL A 141 12.53 -4.66 -14.73
C VAL A 141 11.11 -4.97 -15.21
N PRO A 142 10.61 -6.21 -15.01
CA PRO A 142 9.25 -6.57 -15.39
C PRO A 142 8.23 -5.70 -14.66
N PRO A 143 7.06 -5.44 -15.27
CA PRO A 143 6.04 -4.61 -14.65
C PRO A 143 5.65 -5.16 -13.27
N GLN A 144 5.62 -4.29 -12.27
CA GLN A 144 5.31 -4.68 -10.90
C GLN A 144 3.83 -4.48 -10.59
N LEU A 145 3.26 -5.35 -9.76
CA LEU A 145 1.89 -5.17 -9.30
C LEU A 145 1.82 -4.02 -8.30
N ALA A 146 0.77 -3.22 -8.39
CA ALA A 146 0.49 -2.16 -7.43
C ALA A 146 -1.00 -2.06 -7.11
N LEU A 147 -1.31 -1.72 -5.87
CA LEU A 147 -2.65 -1.42 -5.41
C LEU A 147 -3.01 0.01 -5.78
N PHE A 148 -4.00 0.17 -6.65
CA PHE A 148 -4.65 1.43 -6.96
C PHE A 148 -5.92 1.52 -6.12
N ALA A 149 -5.92 2.36 -5.08
CA ALA A 149 -7.02 2.44 -4.13
C ALA A 149 -7.44 3.87 -3.82
N ILE A 150 -8.68 3.99 -3.38
CA ILE A 150 -9.23 5.18 -2.73
C ILE A 150 -9.29 4.88 -1.24
N ALA A 151 -8.64 5.72 -0.44
CA ALA A 151 -8.67 5.63 1.01
C ALA A 151 -9.71 6.63 1.54
N THR A 152 -10.78 6.10 2.11
CA THR A 152 -11.94 6.84 2.62
C THR A 152 -12.00 6.72 4.14
N PRO A 153 -12.07 7.81 4.91
CA PRO A 153 -12.17 7.70 6.37
C PRO A 153 -13.51 7.10 6.78
N LEU A 154 -13.47 6.14 7.71
CA LEU A 154 -14.68 5.49 8.24
C LEU A 154 -15.50 6.42 9.13
N GLN A 155 -14.88 7.46 9.67
CA GLN A 155 -15.54 8.52 10.43
C GLN A 155 -15.30 9.86 9.74
N PRO A 156 -16.32 10.73 9.64
CA PRO A 156 -16.13 12.06 9.08
C PRO A 156 -15.12 12.85 9.94
N PRO A 157 -14.24 13.66 9.33
CA PRO A 157 -13.27 14.46 10.06
C PRO A 157 -13.98 15.36 11.08
N PRO A 158 -13.38 15.59 12.27
CA PRO A 158 -14.00 16.34 13.35
C PRO A 158 -14.38 17.78 12.96
N SER A 159 -13.73 18.36 11.94
CA SER A 159 -14.06 19.69 11.38
C SER A 159 -15.48 19.81 10.80
N TRP A 160 -16.13 18.69 10.45
CA TRP A 160 -17.54 18.70 10.01
C TRP A 160 -18.53 18.77 11.20
N ARG A 161 -18.11 18.39 12.41
CA ARG A 161 -19.02 18.37 13.58
C ARG A 161 -19.32 19.75 14.15
N SER A 162 -18.62 20.79 13.69
CA SER A 162 -18.74 22.16 14.21
C SER A 162 -19.50 23.13 13.29
N ALA A 163 -20.11 22.67 12.19
CA ALA A 163 -20.99 23.54 11.42
C ALA A 163 -22.22 23.92 12.29
N PRO A 164 -22.40 25.20 12.67
CA PRO A 164 -23.60 25.59 13.40
C PRO A 164 -24.81 25.37 12.49
N ARG A 165 -25.80 24.61 12.99
CA ARG A 165 -27.15 24.66 12.45
C ARG A 165 -27.62 26.10 12.62
N THR A 166 -27.64 26.86 11.53
CA THR A 166 -28.42 28.09 11.43
C THR A 166 -29.83 27.74 10.99
#